data_AF-A0A397T259-F1
#
_entry.id   AF-A0A397T259-F1
#
_cell.length_a   1.000
_cell.length_b   1.000
_cell.length_c   1.000
_cell.angle_alpha   90.00
_cell.angle_beta   90.00
_cell.angle_gamma   90.00
#
_symmetry.space_group_name_H-M   'P 1'
#
loop_
_entity.id
_entity.type
_entity.pdbx_description
1 polymer ?
#
loop_
_entity_poly.entity_id
_entity_poly.type
_entity_poly.pdbx_seq_one_letter_code
_entity_poly.pdbx_strand_id
1 'polypeptide(L)'
;MSQDIEDALPSVFLKPTIQSCIPEELYFTSITSPEESYYTYLLNESFDENENNVSEAEKWKFIDSWLKSHFKDERIPLFEKNSAIASALYEMALFNKQQDAMTEIIIKRQKIQTMEYRTEAKRIKNILDTVGLSKEDLSKNGVHSLKTLTSLATILGLADTERSSYLSALAQLNLDILRVERKNNAIDRSIKSMEIQIQEAKSKNEKLNKLLYNLRERWDSKEEEGLRLWKRNMHLLSQKGKEYQDRIIKLERKYDELNVEKGGLRFKELKEKEDHVNALKQEVGMKEAKLKTYQIMPADIILAKLKMDEAKQKLAS
;
A
#
# COMPACT_ATOMS: atom_id res chain seq x y z
N MET A 1 14.40 11.65 46.64
CA MET A 1 13.01 12.04 46.40
C MET A 1 12.68 11.56 45.01
N SER A 2 12.34 10.27 44.93
CA SER A 2 10.97 9.76 44.72
C SER A 2 10.69 9.73 43.21
N GLN A 3 10.95 8.59 42.56
CA GLN A 3 9.98 7.49 42.35
C GLN A 3 8.69 8.00 41.73
N ASP A 4 8.52 7.63 40.45
CA ASP A 4 7.29 7.12 39.83
C ASP A 4 7.22 7.59 38.36
N ILE A 5 7.89 6.84 37.49
CA ILE A 5 7.59 6.78 36.05
C ILE A 5 7.37 5.29 35.74
N GLU A 6 6.30 4.76 36.31
CA GLU A 6 5.54 3.62 35.78
C GLU A 6 4.10 4.11 35.61
N ASP A 7 3.40 3.52 34.65
CA ASP A 7 2.00 3.75 34.29
C ASP A 7 1.67 5.00 33.46
N ALA A 8 1.72 4.82 32.13
CA ALA A 8 0.51 4.85 31.30
C ALA A 8 0.88 4.81 29.80
N LEU A 9 1.16 3.61 29.29
CA LEU A 9 0.95 3.30 27.87
C LEU A 9 -0.48 2.75 27.73
N PRO A 10 -1.42 3.42 27.03
CA PRO A 10 -2.58 2.74 26.53
C PRO A 10 -2.18 2.04 25.23
N SER A 11 -1.79 0.78 25.37
CA SER A 11 -1.83 -0.22 24.31
C SER A 11 -3.27 -0.38 23.82
N VAL A 12 -3.66 0.40 22.81
CA VAL A 12 -4.92 0.21 22.07
C VAL A 12 -4.60 -0.08 20.60
N PHE A 13 -3.75 -1.09 20.41
CA PHE A 13 -3.79 -1.89 19.19
C PHE A 13 -4.94 -2.89 19.34
N LEU A 14 -6.04 -2.57 18.69
CA LEU A 14 -6.84 -3.47 17.85
C LEU A 14 -6.72 -4.97 18.19
N LYS A 15 -7.62 -5.45 19.04
CA LYS A 15 -8.26 -6.75 18.79
C LYS A 15 -9.70 -6.47 18.42
N PRO A 16 -10.18 -6.79 17.21
CA PRO A 16 -11.60 -6.94 17.02
C PRO A 16 -12.01 -8.16 17.83
N THR A 17 -12.83 -7.94 18.86
CA THR A 17 -13.63 -9.00 19.45
C THR A 17 -14.49 -9.55 18.33
N ILE A 18 -14.04 -10.67 17.75
CA ILE A 18 -14.89 -11.53 16.93
C ILE A 18 -15.91 -12.08 17.91
N GLN A 19 -17.01 -11.34 18.06
CA GLN A 19 -18.22 -11.92 18.60
C GLN A 19 -18.56 -13.04 17.64
N SER A 20 -18.41 -14.26 18.16
CA SER A 20 -18.80 -15.53 17.58
C SER A 20 -20.24 -15.45 17.07
N CYS A 21 -20.40 -14.91 15.86
CA CYS A 21 -21.50 -15.27 14.98
C CYS A 21 -21.19 -16.69 14.54
N ILE A 22 -21.79 -17.63 15.26
CA ILE A 22 -22.00 -18.99 14.80
C ILE A 22 -22.46 -18.89 13.33
N PRO A 23 -21.85 -19.62 12.39
CA PRO A 23 -22.40 -19.71 11.05
C PRO A 23 -23.78 -20.37 11.16
N GLU A 24 -24.85 -19.60 11.02
CA GLU A 24 -26.21 -20.14 10.76
C GLU A 24 -26.30 -20.78 9.35
N GLU A 25 -25.18 -21.12 8.72
CA GLU A 25 -25.13 -21.84 7.44
C GLU A 25 -25.47 -23.33 7.57
N LEU A 26 -25.78 -23.83 8.76
CA LEU A 26 -26.24 -25.23 8.97
C LEU A 26 -27.75 -25.41 9.09
N TYR A 27 -28.56 -24.37 8.88
CA TYR A 27 -30.03 -24.50 8.85
C TYR A 27 -30.68 -23.96 7.57
N PHE A 28 -29.88 -23.56 6.58
CA PHE A 28 -30.38 -23.02 5.32
C PHE A 28 -30.37 -24.06 4.20
N THR A 29 -31.13 -25.15 4.38
CA THR A 29 -31.84 -25.68 3.23
C THR A 29 -33.00 -24.72 3.01
N SER A 30 -32.93 -23.94 1.93
CA SER A 30 -34.12 -23.40 1.29
C SER A 30 -35.23 -24.44 1.36
N ILE A 31 -36.47 -24.03 1.58
CA ILE A 31 -37.64 -24.91 1.43
C ILE A 31 -37.77 -25.19 -0.07
N THR A 32 -36.80 -25.91 -0.63
CA THR A 32 -36.93 -26.71 -1.83
C THR A 32 -37.92 -27.79 -1.45
N SER A 33 -38.94 -27.97 -2.28
CA SER A 33 -39.89 -29.09 -2.13
C SER A 33 -39.10 -30.38 -1.84
N PRO A 34 -39.56 -31.30 -0.97
CA PRO A 34 -38.87 -32.55 -0.67
C PRO A 34 -38.40 -33.32 -1.93
N GLU A 35 -39.09 -33.07 -3.04
CA GLU A 35 -38.77 -33.61 -4.35
C GLU A 35 -37.50 -33.02 -4.97
N GLU A 36 -37.26 -31.71 -4.88
CA GLU A 36 -36.03 -31.07 -5.39
C GLU A 36 -34.78 -31.56 -4.64
N SER A 37 -34.92 -31.84 -3.34
CA SER A 37 -33.85 -32.42 -2.51
C SER A 37 -33.56 -33.90 -2.84
N TYR A 38 -34.57 -34.63 -3.33
CA TYR A 38 -34.40 -36.02 -3.78
C TYR A 38 -33.63 -36.10 -5.11
N TYR A 39 -33.86 -35.17 -6.03
CA TYR A 39 -33.14 -35.13 -7.31
C TYR A 39 -31.68 -34.71 -7.15
N THR A 40 -31.36 -33.80 -6.22
CA THR A 40 -29.97 -33.43 -5.91
C THR A 40 -29.20 -34.58 -5.24
N TYR A 41 -29.86 -35.37 -4.38
CA TYR A 41 -29.26 -36.54 -3.73
C TYR A 41 -28.93 -37.68 -4.71
N LEU A 42 -29.86 -38.02 -5.63
CA LEU A 42 -29.62 -39.02 -6.68
C LEU A 42 -28.50 -38.63 -7.65
N LEU A 43 -28.23 -37.33 -7.81
CA LEU A 43 -27.17 -36.81 -8.65
C LEU A 43 -25.79 -36.93 -7.99
N ASN A 44 -25.70 -36.76 -6.67
CA ASN A 44 -24.43 -36.92 -5.95
C ASN A 44 -23.97 -38.39 -5.88
N GLU A 45 -24.89 -39.36 -5.89
CA GLU A 45 -24.53 -40.79 -5.95
C GLU A 45 -24.08 -41.26 -7.35
N SER A 46 -24.36 -40.50 -8.40
CA SER A 46 -23.95 -40.84 -9.77
C SER A 46 -22.52 -40.38 -10.13
N PHE A 47 -21.79 -39.81 -9.17
CA PHE A 47 -20.45 -39.28 -9.38
C PHE A 47 -19.39 -40.29 -8.91
N ASP A 48 -18.89 -41.09 -9.86
CA ASP A 48 -17.63 -41.79 -9.69
C ASP A 48 -16.50 -40.74 -9.56
N GLU A 49 -15.79 -40.70 -8.42
CA GLU A 49 -14.63 -39.83 -8.16
C GLU A 49 -13.40 -40.10 -9.07
N ASN A 50 -13.56 -40.83 -10.19
CA ASN A 50 -12.46 -41.27 -11.06
C ASN A 50 -12.17 -40.38 -12.27
N GLU A 51 -12.78 -39.20 -12.42
CA GLU A 51 -12.61 -38.34 -13.62
C GLU A 51 -11.33 -37.48 -13.66
N ASN A 52 -10.44 -37.58 -12.67
CA ASN A 52 -9.18 -36.80 -12.64
C ASN A 52 -8.07 -37.32 -13.58
N ASN A 53 -8.32 -38.32 -14.42
CA ASN A 53 -7.31 -38.88 -15.33
C ASN A 53 -7.79 -39.04 -16.79
N VAL A 54 -8.64 -38.13 -17.27
CA VAL A 54 -9.04 -38.07 -18.70
C VAL A 54 -7.94 -37.41 -19.52
N SER A 55 -7.48 -38.09 -20.57
CA SER A 55 -6.41 -37.60 -21.44
C SER A 55 -6.83 -36.30 -22.15
N GLU A 56 -5.91 -35.37 -22.38
CA GLU A 56 -6.20 -34.11 -23.07
C GLU A 56 -6.82 -34.34 -24.47
N ALA A 57 -6.44 -35.42 -25.15
CA ALA A 57 -7.04 -35.83 -26.43
C ALA A 57 -8.52 -36.26 -26.31
N GLU A 58 -8.92 -36.85 -25.18
CA GLU A 58 -10.30 -37.24 -24.90
C GLU A 58 -11.16 -36.03 -24.54
N LYS A 59 -10.59 -35.09 -23.76
CA LYS A 59 -11.24 -33.79 -23.48
C LYS A 59 -11.54 -33.03 -24.76
N TRP A 60 -10.57 -32.93 -25.68
CA TRP A 60 -10.77 -32.25 -26.96
C TRP A 60 -11.81 -32.94 -27.86
N LYS A 61 -11.84 -34.29 -27.89
CA LYS A 61 -12.88 -35.03 -28.63
C LYS A 61 -14.28 -34.77 -28.06
N PHE A 62 -14.40 -34.74 -26.73
CA PHE A 62 -15.66 -34.44 -26.06
C PHE A 62 -16.12 -33.01 -26.34
N ILE A 63 -15.22 -32.03 -26.22
CA ILE A 63 -15.47 -30.61 -26.53
C ILE A 63 -15.90 -30.44 -27.99
N ASP A 64 -15.18 -31.03 -28.95
CA ASP A 64 -15.52 -30.92 -30.37
C ASP A 64 -16.90 -31.53 -30.68
N SER A 65 -17.26 -32.63 -30.02
CA SER A 65 -18.59 -33.23 -30.15
C SER A 65 -19.68 -32.37 -29.51
N TRP A 66 -19.41 -31.82 -28.33
CA TRP A 66 -20.33 -30.93 -27.61
C TRP A 66 -20.59 -29.63 -28.38
N LEU A 67 -19.53 -28.97 -28.87
CA LEU A 67 -19.64 -27.77 -29.70
C LEU A 67 -20.42 -28.04 -30.99
N LYS A 68 -20.16 -29.15 -31.69
CA LYS A 68 -20.96 -29.52 -32.87
C LYS A 68 -22.44 -29.72 -32.56
N SER A 69 -22.76 -30.38 -31.44
CA SER A 69 -24.15 -30.57 -31.00
C SER A 69 -24.85 -29.24 -30.69
N HIS A 70 -24.14 -28.31 -30.05
CA HIS A 70 -24.69 -27.02 -29.66
C HIS A 70 -24.87 -26.06 -30.85
N PHE A 71 -23.89 -25.99 -31.75
CA PHE A 71 -23.89 -25.07 -32.89
C PHE A 71 -24.63 -25.60 -34.14
N LYS A 72 -24.93 -26.91 -34.22
CA LYS A 72 -25.68 -27.56 -35.32
C LYS A 72 -25.20 -27.18 -36.73
N ASP A 73 -25.77 -26.12 -37.31
CA ASP A 73 -25.51 -25.62 -38.67
C ASP A 73 -24.68 -24.32 -38.71
N GLU A 74 -24.38 -23.70 -37.56
CA GLU A 74 -23.54 -22.51 -37.46
C GLU A 74 -22.05 -22.87 -37.37
N ARG A 75 -21.20 -22.00 -37.92
CA ARG A 75 -19.74 -22.20 -37.82
C ARG A 75 -19.31 -21.99 -36.38
N ILE A 76 -18.69 -23.01 -35.78
CA ILE A 76 -18.05 -22.92 -34.46
C ILE A 76 -17.02 -21.76 -34.51
N PRO A 77 -17.10 -20.79 -33.60
CA PRO A 77 -16.14 -19.70 -33.52
C PRO A 77 -14.71 -20.24 -33.41
N LEU A 78 -13.75 -19.59 -34.08
CA LEU A 78 -12.35 -19.95 -33.95
C LEU A 78 -11.84 -19.49 -32.58
N PHE A 79 -11.24 -20.42 -31.83
CA PHE A 79 -10.63 -20.13 -30.54
C PHE A 79 -9.29 -20.86 -30.42
N GLU A 80 -8.43 -20.36 -29.54
CA GLU A 80 -7.10 -20.92 -29.31
C GLU A 80 -7.19 -22.25 -28.53
N LYS A 81 -6.54 -23.29 -29.04
CA LYS A 81 -6.47 -24.59 -28.36
C LYS A 81 -5.33 -24.58 -27.34
N ASN A 82 -5.63 -24.11 -26.13
CA ASN A 82 -4.74 -24.14 -24.97
C ASN A 82 -5.28 -25.13 -23.91
N SER A 83 -4.41 -25.78 -23.14
CA SER A 83 -4.77 -26.71 -22.05
C SER A 83 -5.69 -26.08 -20.99
N ALA A 84 -5.48 -24.79 -20.68
CA ALA A 84 -6.37 -24.03 -19.80
C ALA A 84 -7.78 -23.88 -20.38
N ILE A 85 -7.88 -23.63 -21.68
CA ILE A 85 -9.15 -23.51 -22.42
C ILE A 85 -9.81 -24.89 -22.56
N ALA A 86 -9.03 -25.95 -22.80
CA ALA A 86 -9.52 -27.32 -22.85
C ALA A 86 -10.20 -27.72 -21.54
N SER A 87 -9.58 -27.40 -20.41
CA SER A 87 -10.11 -27.75 -19.09
C SER A 87 -11.39 -26.95 -18.78
N ALA A 88 -11.38 -25.64 -19.02
CA ALA A 88 -12.56 -24.79 -18.82
C ALA A 88 -13.75 -25.18 -19.73
N LEU A 89 -13.49 -25.46 -21.01
CA LEU A 89 -14.54 -25.90 -21.95
C LEU A 89 -15.04 -27.30 -21.62
N TYR A 90 -14.18 -28.20 -21.15
CA TYR A 90 -14.56 -29.55 -20.73
C TYR A 90 -15.49 -29.50 -19.51
N GLU A 91 -15.13 -28.73 -18.47
CA GLU A 91 -15.98 -28.53 -17.29
C GLU A 91 -17.33 -27.92 -17.67
N MET A 92 -17.33 -26.90 -18.53
CA MET A 92 -18.57 -26.27 -19.00
C MET A 92 -19.42 -27.22 -19.84
N ALA A 93 -18.81 -28.07 -20.68
CA ALA A 93 -19.51 -29.08 -21.46
C ALA A 93 -20.13 -30.16 -20.57
N LEU A 94 -19.41 -30.62 -19.53
CA LEU A 94 -19.93 -31.56 -18.54
C LEU A 94 -21.12 -30.96 -17.77
N PHE A 95 -20.96 -29.74 -17.27
CA PHE A 95 -22.02 -29.03 -16.55
C PHE A 95 -23.26 -28.84 -17.44
N ASN A 96 -23.09 -28.41 -18.68
CA ASN A 96 -24.21 -28.25 -19.61
C ASN A 96 -24.90 -29.59 -19.91
N LYS A 97 -24.14 -30.67 -20.13
CA LYS A 97 -24.71 -32.00 -20.32
C LYS A 97 -25.53 -32.45 -19.11
N GLN A 98 -25.08 -32.15 -17.89
CA GLN A 98 -25.80 -32.43 -16.65
C GLN A 98 -27.10 -31.61 -16.56
N GLN A 99 -27.05 -30.32 -16.87
CA GLN A 99 -28.23 -29.46 -16.89
C GLN A 99 -29.22 -29.89 -17.97
N ASP A 100 -28.75 -30.28 -19.15
CA ASP A 100 -29.59 -30.80 -20.24
C ASP A 100 -30.31 -32.09 -19.82
N ALA A 101 -29.61 -33.02 -19.17
CA ALA A 101 -30.22 -34.23 -18.62
C ALA A 101 -31.26 -33.91 -17.53
N MET A 102 -30.96 -32.97 -16.63
CA MET A 102 -31.88 -32.54 -15.58
C MET A 102 -33.15 -31.89 -16.16
N THR A 103 -32.99 -30.99 -17.13
CA THR A 103 -34.12 -30.34 -17.79
C THR A 103 -34.99 -31.35 -18.53
N GLU A 104 -34.38 -32.37 -19.17
CA GLU A 104 -35.14 -33.44 -19.82
C GLU A 104 -35.98 -34.25 -18.80
N ILE A 105 -35.41 -34.60 -17.65
CA ILE A 105 -36.11 -35.30 -16.56
C ILE A 105 -37.28 -34.45 -16.04
N ILE A 106 -37.04 -33.16 -15.78
CA ILE A 106 -38.08 -32.22 -15.31
C ILE A 106 -39.20 -32.12 -16.35
N ILE A 107 -38.88 -31.95 -17.63
CA ILE A 107 -39.88 -31.88 -18.71
C ILE A 107 -40.70 -33.17 -18.79
N LYS A 108 -40.05 -34.34 -18.74
CA LYS A 108 -40.74 -35.64 -18.74
C LYS A 108 -41.69 -35.76 -17.56
N ARG A 109 -41.22 -35.39 -16.36
CA ARG A 109 -42.03 -35.43 -15.14
C ARG A 109 -43.22 -34.50 -15.21
N GLN A 110 -43.03 -33.25 -15.62
CA GLN A 110 -44.11 -32.28 -15.77
C GLN A 110 -45.18 -32.75 -16.78
N LYS A 111 -44.77 -33.43 -17.87
CA LYS A 111 -45.70 -34.03 -18.83
C LYS A 111 -46.54 -35.12 -18.20
N ILE A 112 -45.93 -36.04 -17.45
CA ILE A 112 -46.64 -37.11 -16.73
C ILE A 112 -47.61 -36.52 -15.72
N GLN A 113 -47.14 -35.60 -14.88
CA GLN A 113 -47.95 -34.94 -13.86
C GLN A 113 -49.13 -34.16 -14.48
N THR A 114 -48.92 -33.48 -15.61
CA THR A 114 -50.01 -32.81 -16.34
C THR A 114 -51.05 -33.80 -16.86
N MET A 115 -50.61 -34.97 -17.34
CA MET A 115 -51.51 -36.03 -17.80
C MET A 115 -52.32 -36.58 -16.63
N GLU A 116 -51.68 -36.90 -15.50
CA GLU A 116 -52.32 -37.39 -14.28
C GLU A 116 -53.38 -36.42 -13.77
N TYR A 117 -53.04 -35.13 -13.63
CA TYR A 117 -54.01 -34.11 -13.21
C TYR A 117 -55.17 -33.95 -14.19
N ARG A 118 -54.93 -34.06 -15.51
CA ARG A 118 -56.01 -34.02 -16.50
C ARG A 118 -56.94 -35.23 -16.39
N THR A 119 -56.38 -36.43 -16.18
CA THR A 119 -57.18 -37.65 -16.00
C THR A 119 -58.00 -37.59 -14.72
N GLU A 120 -57.41 -37.10 -13.63
CA GLU A 120 -58.08 -36.96 -12.35
C GLU A 120 -59.16 -35.89 -12.39
N ALA A 121 -58.90 -34.73 -13.02
CA ALA A 121 -59.90 -33.70 -13.24
C ALA A 121 -61.11 -34.24 -14.04
N LYS A 122 -60.86 -35.09 -15.05
CA LYS A 122 -61.94 -35.75 -15.81
C LYS A 122 -62.72 -36.75 -14.94
N ARG A 123 -62.03 -37.52 -14.10
CA ARG A 123 -62.65 -38.47 -13.15
C ARG A 123 -63.56 -37.74 -12.17
N ILE A 124 -63.06 -36.68 -11.54
CA ILE A 124 -63.82 -35.84 -10.59
C ILE A 124 -65.02 -35.19 -11.29
N LYS A 125 -64.83 -34.65 -12.50
CA LYS A 125 -65.93 -34.07 -13.29
C LYS A 125 -67.05 -35.09 -13.52
N ASN A 126 -66.70 -36.30 -13.98
CA ASN A 126 -67.70 -37.35 -14.21
C ASN A 126 -68.47 -37.71 -12.92
N ILE A 127 -67.80 -37.76 -11.77
CA ILE A 127 -68.45 -38.03 -10.48
C ILE A 127 -69.41 -36.89 -10.12
N LEU A 128 -68.99 -35.64 -10.27
CA LEU A 128 -69.85 -34.48 -10.00
C LEU A 128 -71.08 -34.47 -10.93
N ASP A 129 -70.89 -34.79 -12.22
CA ASP A 129 -71.98 -34.91 -13.18
C ASP A 129 -72.98 -36.01 -12.78
N THR A 130 -72.52 -37.13 -12.21
CA THR A 130 -73.43 -38.20 -11.71
C THR A 130 -74.28 -37.78 -10.52
N VAL A 131 -73.80 -36.80 -9.74
CA VAL A 131 -74.51 -36.24 -8.58
C VAL A 131 -75.38 -35.03 -8.98
N GLY A 132 -75.37 -34.64 -10.27
CA GLY A 132 -76.10 -33.47 -10.76
C GLY A 132 -75.51 -32.15 -10.31
N LEU A 133 -74.21 -32.12 -9.99
CA LEU A 133 -73.48 -30.91 -9.62
C LEU A 133 -72.62 -30.48 -10.80
N SER A 134 -73.18 -29.70 -11.72
CA SER A 134 -72.42 -29.13 -12.82
C SER A 134 -71.95 -27.71 -12.52
N LYS A 135 -70.92 -27.26 -13.25
CA LYS A 135 -70.36 -25.91 -13.07
C LYS A 135 -71.38 -24.83 -13.47
N GLU A 136 -72.26 -25.20 -14.39
CA GLU A 136 -73.33 -24.41 -14.97
C GLU A 136 -74.48 -24.18 -13.97
N ASP A 137 -74.62 -25.05 -12.96
CA ASP A 137 -75.64 -24.95 -11.90
C ASP A 137 -75.23 -23.96 -10.79
N LEU A 138 -73.98 -23.50 -10.80
CA LEU A 138 -73.44 -22.59 -9.81
C LEU A 138 -73.82 -21.13 -10.13
N SER A 139 -74.17 -20.36 -9.10
CA SER A 139 -74.40 -18.91 -9.27
C SER A 139 -73.14 -18.20 -9.78
N LYS A 140 -73.30 -17.06 -10.47
CA LYS A 140 -72.17 -16.24 -10.94
C LYS A 140 -71.16 -15.91 -9.83
N ASN A 141 -71.67 -15.63 -8.63
CA ASN A 141 -70.85 -15.37 -7.44
C ASN A 141 -70.10 -16.63 -6.98
N GLY A 142 -70.75 -17.80 -6.99
CA GLY A 142 -70.11 -19.07 -6.67
C GLY A 142 -68.96 -19.39 -7.62
N VAL A 143 -69.16 -19.20 -8.93
CA VAL A 143 -68.10 -19.38 -9.94
C VAL A 143 -66.93 -18.44 -9.69
N HIS A 144 -67.21 -17.18 -9.34
CA HIS A 144 -66.18 -16.19 -9.03
C HIS A 144 -65.39 -16.58 -7.78
N SER A 145 -66.07 -16.92 -6.67
CA SER A 145 -65.42 -17.35 -5.43
C SER A 145 -64.55 -18.60 -5.61
N LEU A 146 -65.03 -19.60 -6.38
CA LEU A 146 -64.25 -20.79 -6.66
C LEU A 146 -63.00 -20.46 -7.51
N LYS A 147 -63.13 -19.61 -8.53
CA LYS A 147 -61.97 -19.13 -9.30
C LYS A 147 -60.95 -18.43 -8.41
N THR A 148 -61.40 -17.55 -7.50
CA THR A 148 -60.50 -16.83 -6.58
C THR A 148 -59.80 -17.80 -5.64
N LEU A 149 -60.51 -18.80 -5.09
CA LEU A 149 -59.90 -19.84 -4.24
C LEU A 149 -58.89 -20.67 -5.02
N THR A 150 -59.22 -21.14 -6.24
CA THR A 150 -58.28 -21.88 -7.07
C THR A 150 -57.04 -21.04 -7.40
N SER A 151 -57.21 -19.77 -7.77
CA SER A 151 -56.08 -18.86 -8.01
C SER A 151 -55.23 -18.69 -6.74
N LEU A 152 -55.85 -18.51 -5.57
CA LEU A 152 -55.14 -18.41 -4.30
C LEU A 152 -54.36 -19.69 -3.99
N ALA A 153 -54.96 -20.86 -4.22
CA ALA A 153 -54.30 -22.15 -4.05
C ALA A 153 -53.07 -22.29 -4.95
N THR A 154 -53.18 -21.85 -6.21
CA THR A 154 -52.05 -21.88 -7.17
C THR A 154 -50.94 -20.92 -6.78
N ILE A 155 -51.26 -19.73 -6.27
CA ILE A 155 -50.27 -18.75 -5.79
C ILE A 155 -49.56 -19.25 -4.54
N LEU A 156 -50.30 -19.88 -3.62
CA LEU A 156 -49.76 -20.44 -2.39
C LEU A 156 -49.12 -21.83 -2.56
N GLY A 157 -49.23 -22.44 -3.75
CA GLY A 157 -48.67 -23.76 -4.05
C GLY A 157 -49.30 -24.90 -3.24
N LEU A 158 -50.61 -24.84 -2.96
CA LEU A 158 -51.30 -25.84 -2.14
C LEU A 158 -51.54 -27.15 -2.91
N ALA A 159 -51.33 -28.28 -2.23
CA ALA A 159 -51.61 -29.62 -2.77
C ALA A 159 -53.09 -30.04 -2.59
N ASP A 160 -53.77 -29.43 -1.62
CA ASP A 160 -55.14 -29.72 -1.22
C ASP A 160 -55.99 -28.44 -1.13
N THR A 161 -57.30 -28.62 -1.10
CA THR A 161 -58.26 -27.51 -0.95
C THR A 161 -58.80 -27.39 0.48
N GLU A 162 -58.09 -27.94 1.47
CA GLU A 162 -58.50 -27.89 2.88
C GLU A 162 -58.29 -26.48 3.44
N ARG A 163 -59.25 -25.99 4.23
CA ARG A 163 -59.17 -24.67 4.88
C ARG A 163 -57.90 -24.53 5.74
N SER A 164 -57.50 -25.58 6.44
CA SER A 164 -56.31 -25.59 7.30
C SER A 164 -55.04 -25.29 6.51
N SER A 165 -54.92 -25.86 5.31
CA SER A 165 -53.80 -25.65 4.39
C SER A 165 -53.72 -24.21 3.89
N TYR A 166 -54.85 -23.60 3.52
CA TYR A 166 -54.89 -22.15 3.22
C TYR A 166 -54.45 -21.29 4.39
N LEU A 167 -54.97 -21.58 5.60
CA LEU A 167 -54.64 -20.80 6.78
C LEU A 167 -53.15 -20.93 7.14
N SER A 168 -52.59 -22.13 7.03
CA SER A 168 -51.18 -22.41 7.32
C SER A 168 -50.27 -21.73 6.30
N ALA A 169 -50.57 -21.82 5.00
CA ALA A 169 -49.78 -21.14 3.97
C ALA A 169 -49.84 -19.61 4.08
N LEU A 170 -51.01 -19.04 4.42
CA LEU A 170 -51.12 -17.61 4.70
C LEU A 170 -50.34 -17.19 5.95
N ALA A 171 -50.37 -18.00 7.01
CA ALA A 171 -49.58 -17.75 8.21
C ALA A 171 -48.07 -17.80 7.91
N GLN A 172 -47.63 -18.79 7.12
CA GLN A 172 -46.25 -18.93 6.68
C GLN A 172 -45.81 -17.72 5.83
N LEU A 173 -46.62 -17.31 4.86
CA LEU A 173 -46.36 -16.12 4.05
C LEU A 173 -46.21 -14.86 4.91
N ASN A 174 -47.07 -14.67 5.90
CA ASN A 174 -46.97 -13.54 6.83
C ASN A 174 -45.67 -13.60 7.66
N LEU A 175 -45.27 -14.78 8.13
CA LEU A 175 -43.99 -14.95 8.83
C LEU A 175 -42.80 -14.63 7.93
N ASP A 176 -42.86 -15.01 6.66
CA ASP A 176 -41.82 -14.72 5.67
C ASP A 176 -41.75 -13.23 5.34
N ILE A 177 -42.89 -12.55 5.21
CA ILE A 177 -42.94 -11.08 5.06
C ILE A 177 -42.25 -10.42 6.26
N LEU A 178 -42.61 -10.79 7.50
CA LEU A 178 -41.99 -10.24 8.71
C LEU A 178 -40.49 -10.57 8.82
N ARG A 179 -40.06 -11.73 8.31
CA ARG A 179 -38.65 -12.12 8.26
C ARG A 179 -37.88 -11.24 7.26
N VAL A 180 -38.41 -11.04 6.06
CA VAL A 180 -37.81 -10.17 5.04
C VAL A 180 -37.76 -8.73 5.53
N GLU A 181 -38.84 -8.23 6.14
CA GLU A 181 -38.89 -6.89 6.71
C GLU A 181 -37.85 -6.69 7.81
N ARG A 182 -37.68 -7.68 8.71
CA ARG A 182 -36.60 -7.64 9.72
C ARG A 182 -35.21 -7.59 9.09
N LYS A 183 -34.96 -8.38 8.03
CA LYS A 183 -33.69 -8.36 7.30
C LYS A 183 -33.45 -7.00 6.63
N ASN A 184 -34.45 -6.45 5.96
CA ASN A 184 -34.37 -5.11 5.36
C ASN A 184 -34.07 -4.04 6.41
N ASN A 185 -34.79 -4.06 7.54
CA ASN A 185 -34.56 -3.14 8.65
C ASN A 185 -33.17 -3.29 9.28
N ALA A 186 -32.55 -4.48 9.23
CA ALA A 186 -31.18 -4.69 9.68
C ALA A 186 -30.16 -4.11 8.67
N ILE A 187 -30.40 -4.33 7.37
CA ILE A 187 -29.60 -3.75 6.29
C ILE A 187 -29.65 -2.22 6.35
N ASP A 188 -30.83 -1.62 6.49
CA ASP A 188 -30.99 -0.17 6.59
C ASP A 188 -30.24 0.42 7.79
N ARG A 189 -30.23 -0.29 8.93
CA ARG A 189 -29.43 0.11 10.10
C ARG A 189 -27.93 0.04 9.80
N SER A 190 -27.49 -1.00 9.10
CA SER A 190 -26.09 -1.15 8.68
C SER A 190 -25.67 -0.03 7.73
N ILE A 191 -26.50 0.28 6.72
CA ILE A 191 -26.28 1.38 5.77
C ILE A 191 -26.11 2.70 6.54
N LYS A 192 -27.05 3.05 7.42
CA LYS A 192 -26.98 4.29 8.22
C LYS A 192 -25.71 4.35 9.08
N SER A 193 -25.30 3.22 9.66
CA SER A 193 -24.06 3.17 10.44
C SER A 193 -22.82 3.39 9.57
N MET A 194 -22.77 2.78 8.39
CA MET A 194 -21.67 2.98 7.44
C MET A 194 -21.62 4.41 6.91
N GLU A 195 -22.78 5.04 6.64
CA GLU A 195 -22.86 6.44 6.22
C GLU A 195 -22.26 7.38 7.27
N ILE A 196 -22.54 7.16 8.55
CA ILE A 196 -21.95 7.92 9.66
C ILE A 196 -20.42 7.72 9.68
N GLN A 197 -19.95 6.48 9.59
CA GLN A 197 -18.52 6.17 9.57
C GLN A 197 -17.80 6.82 8.37
N ILE A 198 -18.43 6.81 7.19
CA ILE A 198 -17.90 7.45 5.98
C ILE A 198 -17.79 8.97 6.18
N GLN A 199 -18.81 9.60 6.77
CA GLN A 199 -18.75 11.04 7.06
C GLN A 199 -17.65 11.38 8.08
N GLU A 200 -17.51 10.58 9.13
CA GLU A 200 -16.41 10.74 10.09
C GLU A 200 -15.05 10.58 9.42
N ALA A 201 -14.86 9.53 8.61
CA ALA A 201 -13.63 9.29 7.87
C ALA A 201 -13.31 10.44 6.90
N LYS A 202 -14.31 10.96 6.19
CA LYS A 202 -14.18 12.12 5.30
C LYS A 202 -13.74 13.36 6.07
N SER A 203 -14.35 13.63 7.22
CA SER A 203 -13.97 14.77 8.07
C SER A 203 -12.53 14.66 8.60
N LYS A 204 -12.10 13.46 8.98
CA LYS A 204 -10.71 13.17 9.41
C LYS A 204 -9.73 13.37 8.25
N ASN A 205 -10.08 12.89 7.05
CA ASN A 205 -9.26 13.07 5.86
C ASN A 205 -9.11 14.54 5.48
N GLU A 206 -10.19 15.32 5.56
CA GLU A 206 -10.13 16.76 5.30
C GLU A 206 -9.22 17.48 6.31
N LYS A 207 -9.29 17.13 7.59
CA LYS A 207 -8.38 17.65 8.62
C LYS A 207 -6.93 17.28 8.31
N LEU A 208 -6.66 16.04 7.93
CA LEU A 208 -5.31 15.58 7.59
C LEU A 208 -4.77 16.32 6.36
N ASN A 209 -5.58 16.51 5.32
CA ASN A 209 -5.19 17.26 4.13
C ASN A 209 -4.85 18.72 4.46
N LYS A 210 -5.64 19.37 5.32
CA LYS A 210 -5.33 20.72 5.82
C LYS A 210 -4.00 20.75 6.60
N LEU A 211 -3.76 19.76 7.46
CA LEU A 211 -2.49 19.66 8.20
C LEU A 211 -1.30 19.45 7.27
N LEU A 212 -1.42 18.56 6.28
CA LEU A 212 -0.37 18.32 5.28
C LEU A 212 -0.06 19.57 4.47
N TYR A 213 -1.10 20.29 4.03
CA TYR A 213 -0.94 21.57 3.33
C TYR A 213 -0.17 22.57 4.19
N ASN A 214 -0.60 22.78 5.43
CA ASN A 214 0.05 23.72 6.35
C ASN A 214 1.50 23.33 6.68
N LEU A 215 1.78 22.03 6.83
CA LEU A 215 3.14 21.54 7.07
C LEU A 215 4.04 21.76 5.86
N ARG A 216 3.53 21.48 4.66
CA ARG A 216 4.25 21.74 3.40
C ARG A 216 4.53 23.22 3.22
N GLU A 217 3.54 24.09 3.43
CA GLU A 217 3.72 25.54 3.33
C GLU A 217 4.77 26.07 4.33
N ARG A 218 4.76 25.57 5.57
CA ARG A 218 5.78 25.88 6.58
C ARG A 218 7.17 25.40 6.19
N TRP A 219 7.26 24.19 5.62
CA TRP A 219 8.51 23.62 5.15
C TRP A 219 9.10 24.45 4.02
N ASP A 220 8.29 24.71 2.98
CA ASP A 220 8.67 25.50 1.82
C ASP A 220 9.14 26.90 2.24
N SER A 221 8.44 27.54 3.19
CA SER A 221 8.84 28.84 3.76
C SER A 221 10.20 28.78 4.47
N LYS A 222 10.42 27.76 5.30
CA LYS A 222 11.68 27.59 6.04
C LYS A 222 12.85 27.27 5.10
N GLU A 223 12.62 26.46 4.08
CA GLU A 223 13.60 26.14 3.05
C GLU A 223 13.96 27.38 2.24
N GLU A 224 12.97 28.20 1.89
CA GLU A 224 13.18 29.47 1.20
C GLU A 224 14.01 30.44 2.06
N GLU A 225 13.71 30.57 3.35
CA GLU A 225 14.52 31.37 4.29
C GLU A 225 15.97 30.86 4.38
N GLY A 226 16.16 29.54 4.47
CA GLY A 226 17.47 28.90 4.47
C GLY A 226 18.25 29.18 3.19
N LEU A 227 17.61 29.09 2.03
CA LEU A 227 18.20 29.39 0.74
C LEU A 227 18.58 30.87 0.62
N ARG A 228 17.73 31.79 1.10
CA ARG A 228 18.03 33.22 1.16
C ARG A 228 19.26 33.50 2.04
N LEU A 229 19.36 32.86 3.21
CA LEU A 229 20.50 32.99 4.11
C LEU A 229 21.77 32.45 3.46
N TRP A 230 21.71 31.25 2.89
CA TRP A 230 22.84 30.63 2.18
C TRP A 230 23.33 31.51 1.03
N LYS A 231 22.42 32.05 0.22
CA LYS A 231 22.75 32.99 -0.87
C LYS A 231 23.46 34.25 -0.36
N ARG A 232 23.02 34.81 0.77
CA ARG A 232 23.67 35.97 1.41
C ARG A 232 25.08 35.63 1.91
N ASN A 233 25.23 34.49 2.59
CA ASN A 233 26.52 34.03 3.11
C ASN A 233 27.51 33.72 1.97
N MET A 234 27.04 33.09 0.90
CA MET A 234 27.83 32.81 -0.30
C MET A 234 28.32 34.10 -0.96
N HIS A 235 27.44 35.11 -1.04
CA HIS A 235 27.82 36.43 -1.55
C HIS A 235 28.91 37.09 -0.69
N LEU A 236 28.78 37.05 0.64
CA LEU A 236 29.77 37.58 1.56
C LEU A 236 31.13 36.85 1.44
N LEU A 237 31.11 35.51 1.39
CA LEU A 237 32.31 34.70 1.19
C LEU A 237 33.00 35.00 -0.14
N SER A 238 32.22 35.19 -1.21
CA SER A 238 32.76 35.59 -2.51
C SER A 238 33.44 36.97 -2.47
N GLN A 239 32.83 37.95 -1.78
CA GLN A 239 33.45 39.26 -1.58
C GLN A 239 34.75 39.16 -0.77
N LYS A 240 34.75 38.40 0.34
CA LYS A 240 35.94 38.17 1.15
C LYS A 240 37.04 37.44 0.39
N GLY A 241 36.68 36.46 -0.44
CA GLY A 241 37.61 35.78 -1.34
C GLY A 241 38.30 36.76 -2.28
N LYS A 242 37.54 37.67 -2.91
CA LYS A 242 38.11 38.73 -3.77
C LYS A 242 39.02 39.68 -2.97
N GLU A 243 38.60 40.11 -1.79
CA GLU A 243 39.41 40.97 -0.91
C GLU A 243 40.75 40.32 -0.54
N TYR A 244 40.74 39.05 -0.16
CA TYR A 244 41.95 38.31 0.16
C TYR A 244 42.83 38.10 -1.07
N GLN A 245 42.25 37.82 -2.23
CA GLN A 245 42.99 37.71 -3.48
C GLN A 245 43.70 39.03 -3.83
N ASP A 246 42.99 40.16 -3.74
CA ASP A 246 43.58 41.48 -3.97
C ASP A 246 44.69 41.79 -2.96
N ARG A 247 44.53 41.36 -1.71
CA ARG A 247 45.54 41.54 -0.66
C ARG A 247 46.79 40.70 -0.92
N ILE A 248 46.62 39.45 -1.37
CA ILE A 248 47.74 38.57 -1.77
C ILE A 248 48.50 39.22 -2.93
N ILE A 249 47.80 39.63 -4.01
CA ILE A 249 48.44 40.29 -5.16
C ILE A 249 49.21 41.54 -4.74
N LYS A 250 48.65 42.35 -3.83
CA LYS A 250 49.34 43.54 -3.29
C LYS A 250 50.58 43.17 -2.48
N LEU A 251 50.53 42.10 -1.69
CA LEU A 251 51.67 41.64 -0.88
C LEU A 251 52.76 41.01 -1.76
N GLU A 252 52.38 40.21 -2.75
CA GLU A 252 53.29 39.64 -3.75
C GLU A 252 53.99 40.74 -4.53
N ARG A 253 53.26 41.76 -5.00
CA ARG A 253 53.88 42.91 -5.67
C ARG A 253 54.88 43.63 -4.77
N LYS A 254 54.54 43.87 -3.51
CA LYS A 254 55.47 44.46 -2.54
C LYS A 254 56.69 43.57 -2.28
N TYR A 255 56.49 42.26 -2.22
CA TYR A 255 57.55 41.27 -2.05
C TYR A 255 58.52 41.29 -3.24
N ASP A 256 57.99 41.36 -4.47
CA ASP A 256 58.75 41.48 -5.70
C ASP A 256 59.48 42.84 -5.81
N GLU A 257 58.82 43.95 -5.46
CA GLU A 257 59.40 45.31 -5.41
C GLU A 257 60.58 45.40 -4.43
N LEU A 258 60.45 44.80 -3.26
CA LEU A 258 61.53 44.71 -2.26
C LEU A 258 62.66 43.77 -2.70
N ASN A 259 62.47 43.02 -3.79
CA ASN A 259 63.44 42.14 -4.42
C ASN A 259 64.13 41.22 -3.40
N VAL A 260 63.34 40.71 -2.44
CA VAL A 260 63.82 40.02 -1.23
C VAL A 260 64.71 38.83 -1.57
N GLU A 261 64.39 38.12 -2.65
CA GLU A 261 65.16 36.99 -3.20
C GLU A 261 66.52 37.40 -3.77
N LYS A 262 66.61 38.50 -4.53
CA LYS A 262 67.88 38.95 -5.14
C LYS A 262 68.73 39.81 -4.20
N GLY A 263 68.11 40.51 -3.26
CA GLY A 263 68.78 41.36 -2.27
C GLY A 263 69.40 40.59 -1.10
N GLY A 264 69.15 39.28 -1.02
CA GLY A 264 69.54 38.44 0.12
C GLY A 264 69.01 38.96 1.44
N LEU A 265 67.78 39.49 1.42
CA LEU A 265 67.05 40.04 2.56
C LEU A 265 66.25 38.95 3.29
N ARG A 266 66.38 37.68 2.88
CA ARG A 266 65.88 36.54 3.65
C ARG A 266 66.59 36.52 5.00
N PHE A 267 65.81 36.29 6.05
CA PHE A 267 66.30 36.29 7.43
C PHE A 267 67.57 35.46 7.62
N LYS A 268 67.62 34.27 6.98
CA LYS A 268 68.78 33.38 7.05
C LYS A 268 70.06 34.02 6.48
N GLU A 269 69.98 34.61 5.28
CA GLU A 269 71.12 35.24 4.61
C GLU A 269 71.54 36.56 5.29
N LEU A 270 70.56 37.31 5.80
CA LEU A 270 70.83 38.53 6.57
C LEU A 270 71.57 38.21 7.87
N LYS A 271 71.17 37.12 8.55
CA LYS A 271 71.82 36.64 9.77
C LYS A 271 73.25 36.17 9.50
N GLU A 272 73.48 35.45 8.40
CA GLU A 272 74.82 35.05 7.99
C GLU A 272 75.73 36.28 7.73
N LYS A 273 75.20 37.34 7.09
CA LYS A 273 75.93 38.60 6.91
C LYS A 273 76.19 39.33 8.23
N GLU A 274 75.20 39.37 9.13
CA GLU A 274 75.35 39.97 10.47
C GLU A 274 76.44 39.26 11.28
N ASP A 275 76.43 37.93 11.30
CA ASP A 275 77.45 37.12 11.96
C ASP A 275 78.84 37.41 11.38
N HIS A 276 78.96 37.57 10.06
CA HIS A 276 80.21 37.91 9.40
C HIS A 276 80.71 39.33 9.74
N VAL A 277 79.81 40.32 9.79
CA VAL A 277 80.14 41.69 10.20
C VAL A 277 80.60 41.73 11.65
N ASN A 278 79.95 40.98 12.54
CA ASN A 278 80.35 40.88 13.94
C ASN A 278 81.74 40.25 14.10
N ALA A 279 82.06 39.20 13.32
CA ALA A 279 83.40 38.62 13.28
C ALA A 279 84.45 39.64 12.82
N LEU A 280 84.17 40.37 11.73
CA LEU A 280 85.06 41.43 11.23
C LEU A 280 85.28 42.54 12.25
N LYS A 281 84.22 42.96 12.95
CA LYS A 281 84.28 44.00 13.98
C LYS A 281 85.17 43.58 15.16
N GLN A 282 85.11 42.31 15.57
CA GLN A 282 86.03 41.78 16.58
C GLN A 282 87.49 41.84 16.08
N GLU A 283 87.73 41.48 14.81
CA GLU A 283 89.08 41.51 14.23
C GLU A 283 89.65 42.93 14.12
N VAL A 284 88.84 43.90 13.69
CA VAL A 284 89.22 45.32 13.64
C VAL A 284 89.49 45.85 15.05
N GLY A 285 88.65 45.53 16.02
CA GLY A 285 88.87 45.91 17.42
C GLY A 285 90.19 45.37 17.98
N MET A 286 90.54 44.12 17.66
CA MET A 286 91.85 43.55 18.02
C MET A 286 93.01 44.28 17.33
N LYS A 287 92.87 44.63 16.05
CA LYS A 287 93.90 45.35 15.29
C LYS A 287 94.07 46.79 15.77
N GLU A 288 92.99 47.48 16.12
CA GLU A 288 93.03 48.82 16.73
C GLU A 288 93.67 48.80 18.12
N ALA A 289 93.37 47.79 18.94
CA ALA A 289 94.04 47.61 20.23
C ALA A 289 95.56 47.44 20.04
N LYS A 290 95.98 46.63 19.06
CA LYS A 290 97.41 46.51 18.67
C LYS A 290 97.98 47.84 18.17
N LEU A 291 97.28 48.58 17.32
CA LEU A 291 97.74 49.89 16.82
C LEU A 291 97.94 50.89 17.97
N LYS A 292 97.00 50.95 18.91
CA LYS A 292 97.12 51.81 20.11
C LYS A 292 98.32 51.43 20.97
N THR A 293 98.65 50.14 21.11
CA THR A 293 99.88 49.73 21.80
C THR A 293 101.15 50.22 21.09
N TYR A 294 101.15 50.28 19.75
CA TYR A 294 102.27 50.83 18.99
C TYR A 294 102.33 52.36 19.05
N GLN A 295 101.19 53.07 19.09
CA GLN A 295 101.14 54.54 19.15
C GLN A 295 101.60 55.14 20.50
N ILE A 296 101.53 54.38 21.59
CA ILE A 296 102.03 54.81 22.91
C ILE A 296 103.57 54.73 22.99
N MET A 297 104.22 54.12 21.98
CA MET A 297 105.68 53.97 21.93
C MET A 297 106.32 55.22 21.30
N PRO A 298 107.17 55.97 22.03
CA PRO A 298 107.88 57.14 21.47
C PRO A 298 108.89 56.71 20.39
N ALA A 299 109.01 57.48 19.31
CA ALA A 299 109.85 57.18 18.14
C ALA A 299 111.39 57.28 18.38
N ASP A 300 111.83 57.36 19.64
CA ASP A 300 113.22 57.46 20.05
C ASP A 300 113.60 56.25 20.93
N ILE A 301 114.50 55.40 20.44
CA ILE A 301 114.77 54.03 20.94
C ILE A 301 115.25 54.03 22.40
N ILE A 302 115.96 55.08 22.83
CA ILE A 302 116.51 55.17 24.19
C ILE A 302 115.41 55.51 25.19
N LEU A 303 114.43 56.34 24.81
CA LEU A 303 113.32 56.77 25.67
C LEU A 303 112.24 55.67 25.81
N ALA A 304 112.06 54.85 24.78
CA ALA A 304 111.13 53.72 24.79
C ALA A 304 111.58 52.60 25.76
N LYS A 305 112.89 52.30 25.86
CA LYS A 305 113.42 51.36 26.87
C LYS A 305 113.18 51.85 28.30
N LEU A 306 113.40 53.14 28.55
CA LEU A 306 113.17 53.75 29.87
C LEU A 306 111.69 53.63 30.29
N LYS A 307 110.75 53.94 29.39
CA LYS A 307 109.30 53.77 29.68
C LYS A 307 108.87 52.30 29.78
N MET A 308 109.54 51.37 29.08
CA MET A 308 109.25 49.94 29.21
C MET A 308 109.72 49.40 30.57
N ASP A 309 110.85 49.87 31.08
CA ASP A 309 111.35 49.52 32.40
C ASP A 309 110.52 50.19 33.51
N GLU A 310 110.08 51.43 33.32
CA GLU A 310 109.19 52.15 34.26
C GLU A 310 107.79 51.50 34.32
N ALA A 311 107.26 51.02 33.18
CA ALA A 311 106.02 50.26 33.14
C ALA A 311 106.16 48.86 33.77
N LYS A 312 107.32 48.19 33.62
CA LYS A 312 107.62 46.93 34.32
C LYS A 312 107.74 47.12 35.83
N GLN A 313 108.28 48.24 36.29
CA GLN A 313 108.36 48.56 37.72
C GLN A 313 106.99 48.82 38.35
N LYS A 314 106.05 49.44 37.62
CA LYS A 314 104.67 49.66 38.07
C LYS A 314 103.77 48.42 38.04
N LEU A 315 104.18 47.35 37.35
CA LEU A 315 103.48 46.06 37.30
C LEU A 315 104.05 45.03 38.29
N ALA A 316 105.16 45.36 38.95
CA ALA A 316 105.77 44.56 40.02
C ALA A 316 105.42 45.09 41.44
N SER A 317 104.49 46.04 41.53
CA SER A 317 103.72 46.39 42.73
C SER A 317 102.24 46.14 42.48
#